data_AF-X0U8M1-F1
#
_entry.id   AF-X0U8M1-F1
#
_cell.length_a   1.000
_cell.length_b   1.000
_cell.length_c   1.000
_cell.angle_alpha   90.00
_cell.angle_beta   90.00
_cell.angle_gamma   90.00
#
_symmetry.space_group_name_H-M   'P 1'
#
loop_
_entity.id
_entity.type
_entity.pdbx_description
1 polymer ?
#
loop_
_entity_poly.entity_id
_entity_poly.type
_entity_poly.pdbx_seq_one_letter_code
_entity_poly.pdbx_strand_id
1 'polypeptide(L)'
;GLLVLDADDEKTFREIGARLRADGIDPWVVQRPPNGSPHDGGGHFYLRTPRAVKSARIGSALEIKAQGKYVLAPPSLHPQRGLYRFVKRPPVIFTLPSLDALPWLGLEPAELPRPGMPRLALRLLAGDPDYVGRYDTRSEAEAAVCCALANAGFTFGQALALFESWTGPGKFRELAEKRQESARRYFALTWRNATAFVRDNPSPHKQLAQRLKAWALSRPWPGRTGAYDRAIYLAHCTIVERCAQQPYGASARELAELAGVSSGTAARAN
;
A
#
# COMPACT_ATOMS: atom_id res chain seq x y z
N GLY A 1 0.69 2.76 13.60
CA GLY A 1 0.09 1.80 12.66
C GLY A 1 -0.34 0.55 13.40
N LEU A 2 -1.04 -0.36 12.72
CA LEU A 2 -1.27 -1.70 13.28
C LEU A 2 -0.02 -2.55 13.02
N LEU A 3 0.39 -3.32 14.02
CA LEU A 3 1.49 -4.27 13.98
C LEU A 3 0.97 -5.60 14.50
N VAL A 4 1.31 -6.69 13.82
CA VAL A 4 1.04 -8.05 14.29
C VAL A 4 2.36 -8.80 14.38
N LEU A 5 2.61 -9.38 15.55
CA LEU A 5 3.68 -10.35 15.76
C LEU A 5 3.09 -11.74 15.50
N ASP A 6 3.48 -12.35 14.39
CA ASP A 6 3.02 -13.65 13.91
C ASP A 6 4.05 -14.71 14.32
N ALA A 7 3.70 -15.48 15.35
CA ALA A 7 4.55 -16.56 15.87
C ALA A 7 4.13 -17.88 15.21
N ASP A 8 5.09 -18.52 14.54
CA ASP A 8 4.84 -19.71 13.72
C ASP A 8 4.60 -20.96 14.55
N ASP A 9 5.11 -21.06 15.78
CA ASP A 9 4.97 -22.25 16.61
C ASP A 9 4.63 -21.90 18.07
N GLU A 10 4.18 -22.91 18.81
CA GLU A 10 3.78 -22.75 20.21
C GLU A 10 4.90 -22.23 21.11
N LYS A 11 6.14 -22.68 20.89
CA LYS A 11 7.29 -22.27 21.70
C LYS A 11 7.52 -20.77 21.56
N THR A 12 7.61 -20.29 20.32
CA THR A 12 7.79 -18.88 19.98
C THR A 12 6.61 -18.07 20.49
N PHE A 13 5.38 -18.55 20.32
CA PHE A 13 4.18 -17.89 20.82
C PHE A 13 4.23 -17.68 22.34
N ARG A 14 4.63 -18.71 23.10
CA ARG A 14 4.79 -18.62 24.56
C ARG A 14 5.91 -17.66 24.96
N GLU A 15 7.07 -17.73 24.29
CA GLU A 15 8.24 -16.87 24.56
C GLU A 15 7.93 -15.39 24.29
N ILE A 16 7.31 -15.07 23.15
CA ILE A 16 6.90 -13.70 22.82
C ILE A 16 5.84 -13.20 23.79
N GLY A 17 4.85 -14.03 24.12
CA GLY A 17 3.85 -13.66 25.13
C GLY A 17 4.47 -13.39 26.50
N ALA A 18 5.50 -14.15 26.91
CA ALA A 18 6.22 -13.92 28.15
C ALA A 18 7.03 -12.62 28.14
N ARG A 19 7.73 -12.33 27.03
CA ARG A 19 8.49 -11.08 26.86
C ARG A 19 7.57 -9.86 26.91
N LEU A 20 6.48 -9.86 26.16
CA LEU A 20 5.51 -8.75 26.18
C LEU A 20 4.95 -8.50 27.57
N ARG A 21 4.66 -9.57 28.34
CA ARG A 21 4.22 -9.43 29.74
C ARG A 21 5.32 -8.86 30.64
N ALA A 22 6.58 -9.29 30.47
CA ALA A 22 7.70 -8.75 31.22
C ALA A 22 7.91 -7.24 30.94
N ASP A 23 7.63 -6.81 29.70
CA ASP A 23 7.65 -5.41 29.27
C ASP A 23 6.37 -4.64 29.70
N GLY A 24 5.46 -5.25 30.45
CA GLY A 24 4.22 -4.61 30.93
C GLY A 24 3.17 -4.35 29.84
N ILE A 25 3.27 -5.03 28.70
CA ILE A 25 2.42 -4.82 27.53
C ILE A 25 1.22 -5.77 27.57
N ASP A 26 0.03 -5.20 27.34
CA ASP A 26 -1.22 -5.96 27.26
C ASP A 26 -1.78 -6.02 25.81
N PRO A 27 -1.28 -6.95 24.97
CA PRO A 27 -1.71 -7.04 23.58
C PRO A 27 -3.08 -7.72 23.44
N TRP A 28 -3.69 -7.55 22.27
CA TRP A 28 -4.67 -8.56 21.84
C TRP A 28 -3.93 -9.83 21.43
N VAL A 29 -4.45 -10.97 21.85
CA VAL A 29 -3.86 -12.28 21.63
C VAL A 29 -4.85 -13.14 20.87
N VAL A 30 -4.41 -13.62 19.71
CA VAL A 30 -5.14 -14.61 18.92
C VAL A 30 -4.31 -15.88 18.88
N GLN A 31 -4.96 -17.01 19.12
CA GLN A 31 -4.35 -18.32 18.97
C GLN A 31 -4.85 -18.98 17.69
N ARG A 32 -3.92 -19.58 16.93
CA ARG A 32 -4.24 -20.40 15.77
C ARG A 32 -4.72 -21.77 16.28
N PRO A 33 -5.76 -22.37 15.67
CA PRO A 33 -6.18 -23.71 16.04
C PRO A 33 -5.07 -24.74 15.78
N PRO A 34 -5.01 -25.82 16.56
CA PRO A 34 -4.14 -26.94 16.26
C PRO A 34 -4.34 -27.44 14.84
N ASN A 35 -3.28 -27.57 14.05
CA ASN A 35 -3.31 -28.01 12.66
C ASN A 35 -2.44 -29.24 12.38
N GLY A 36 -1.73 -29.78 13.38
CA GLY A 36 -0.90 -30.98 13.25
C GLY A 36 0.33 -30.82 12.35
N SER A 37 0.68 -29.58 11.97
CA SER A 37 1.89 -29.28 11.19
C SER A 37 3.12 -29.07 12.09
N PRO A 38 4.35 -29.04 11.54
CA PRO A 38 5.54 -28.63 12.30
C PRO A 38 5.46 -27.21 12.87
N HIS A 39 4.56 -26.38 12.34
CA HIS A 39 4.27 -25.02 12.76
C HIS A 39 2.97 -24.96 13.56
N ASP A 40 2.70 -25.97 14.39
CA ASP A 40 1.46 -26.01 15.16
C ASP A 40 1.54 -25.14 16.44
N GLY A 41 0.37 -24.67 16.90
CA GLY A 41 0.20 -23.98 18.18
C GLY A 41 0.69 -22.54 18.25
N GLY A 42 1.07 -21.95 17.11
CA GLY A 42 1.40 -20.53 17.00
C GLY A 42 0.20 -19.58 17.18
N GLY A 43 0.43 -18.30 16.92
CA GLY A 43 -0.59 -17.27 17.09
C GLY A 43 -0.11 -15.85 16.84
N HIS A 44 -1.00 -14.90 17.05
CA HIS A 44 -0.76 -13.49 16.74
C HIS A 44 -0.88 -12.61 17.99
N PHE A 45 0.06 -11.67 18.14
CA PHE A 45 -0.06 -10.55 19.09
C PHE A 45 -0.29 -9.27 18.31
N TYR A 46 -1.40 -8.59 18.57
CA TYR A 46 -1.70 -7.31 17.92
C TYR A 46 -1.32 -6.15 18.84
N LEU A 47 -0.58 -5.21 18.26
CA LEU A 47 -0.12 -3.98 18.89
C LEU A 47 -0.40 -2.80 17.96
N ARG A 48 -0.42 -1.60 18.53
CA ARG A 48 -0.33 -0.36 17.76
C ARG A 48 1.03 0.29 17.98
N THR A 49 1.55 0.88 16.92
CA THR A 49 2.76 1.70 16.93
C THR A 49 2.39 3.17 16.71
N PRO A 50 3.23 4.14 17.12
CA PRO A 50 2.98 5.57 16.87
C PRO A 50 2.97 5.93 15.38
N ARG A 51 3.68 5.18 14.52
CA ARG A 51 3.73 5.35 13.06
C ARG A 51 3.76 4.02 12.32
N ALA A 52 3.54 3.99 11.01
CA ALA A 52 3.63 2.75 10.24
C ALA A 52 5.07 2.17 10.31
N VAL A 53 5.19 0.84 10.35
CA VAL A 53 6.48 0.14 10.41
C VAL A 53 6.60 -0.87 9.28
N LYS A 54 7.83 -1.19 8.88
CA LYS A 54 8.12 -2.21 7.87
C LYS A 54 7.74 -3.59 8.40
N SER A 55 7.37 -4.48 7.49
CA SER A 55 7.27 -5.91 7.82
C SER A 55 8.65 -6.53 7.78
N ALA A 56 8.97 -7.43 8.70
CA ALA A 56 10.28 -8.05 8.84
C ALA A 56 10.16 -9.46 9.42
N ARG A 57 11.14 -10.32 9.16
CA ARG A 57 11.23 -11.63 9.81
C ARG A 57 12.35 -11.59 10.86
N ILE A 58 12.06 -12.08 12.05
CA ILE A 58 12.99 -12.14 13.18
C ILE A 58 13.30 -13.61 13.45
N GLY A 59 14.53 -14.02 13.10
CA GLY A 59 14.91 -15.43 13.17
C GLY A 59 14.05 -16.30 12.25
N SER A 60 13.87 -17.57 12.62
CA SER A 60 13.14 -18.55 11.81
C SER A 60 11.63 -18.61 12.07
N ALA A 61 11.15 -18.20 13.25
CA ALA A 61 9.80 -18.52 13.73
C ALA A 61 8.92 -17.31 14.11
N LEU A 62 9.42 -16.08 13.97
CA LEU A 62 8.67 -14.86 14.25
C LEU A 62 8.66 -13.93 13.03
N GLU A 63 7.48 -13.46 12.65
CA GLU A 63 7.31 -12.44 11.61
C GLU A 63 6.57 -11.21 12.14
N ILE A 64 7.14 -10.04 11.91
CA ILE A 64 6.46 -8.75 12.03
C ILE A 64 5.63 -8.54 10.75
N LYS A 65 4.31 -8.66 10.89
CA LYS A 65 3.32 -8.33 9.85
C LYS A 65 2.81 -6.92 10.10
N ALA A 66 3.21 -5.97 9.26
CA ALA A 66 2.84 -4.56 9.40
C ALA A 66 2.45 -3.98 8.04
N GLN A 67 3.04 -2.84 7.64
CA GLN A 67 2.69 -2.17 6.39
C GLN A 67 2.87 -3.13 5.19
N GLY A 68 1.83 -3.24 4.36
CA GLY A 68 1.83 -4.05 3.14
C GLY A 68 1.63 -5.56 3.34
N LYS A 69 1.34 -6.02 4.57
CA LYS A 69 1.02 -7.42 4.87
C LYS A 69 -0.35 -7.53 5.54
N TYR A 70 -0.91 -8.73 5.53
CA TYR A 70 -2.16 -9.06 6.21
C TYR A 70 -2.00 -10.37 6.98
N VAL A 71 -2.90 -10.59 7.94
CA VAL A 71 -3.04 -11.83 8.70
C VAL A 71 -4.51 -12.24 8.74
N LEU A 72 -4.77 -13.53 8.97
CA LEU A 72 -6.12 -13.99 9.28
C LEU A 72 -6.46 -13.62 10.73
N ALA A 73 -7.65 -13.05 10.92
CA ALA A 73 -8.17 -12.68 12.24
C ALA A 73 -9.43 -13.50 12.57
N PRO A 74 -9.74 -13.75 13.87
CA PRO A 74 -11.00 -14.36 14.25
C PRO A 74 -12.20 -13.58 13.68
N PRO A 75 -13.30 -14.26 13.28
CA PRO A 75 -13.53 -15.71 13.36
C PRO A 75 -13.13 -16.47 12.07
N SER A 76 -12.04 -16.09 11.39
CA SER A 76 -11.59 -16.80 10.18
C SER A 76 -11.33 -18.29 10.42
N LEU A 77 -11.64 -19.11 9.41
CA LEU A 77 -11.39 -20.55 9.38
C LEU A 77 -9.98 -20.85 8.86
N HIS A 78 -9.25 -21.74 9.56
CA HIS A 78 -7.98 -22.25 9.08
C HIS A 78 -8.22 -23.32 7.98
N PRO A 79 -7.42 -23.36 6.89
CA PRO A 79 -7.65 -24.27 5.76
C PRO A 79 -7.73 -25.76 6.14
N GLN A 80 -7.03 -26.18 7.19
CA GLN A 80 -6.92 -27.57 7.64
C GLN A 80 -7.86 -27.91 8.82
N ARG A 81 -8.89 -27.08 9.06
CA ARG A 81 -9.91 -27.11 10.14
C ARG A 81 -9.53 -26.29 11.40
N GLY A 82 -10.57 -25.75 12.06
CA GLY A 82 -10.48 -24.93 13.26
C GLY A 82 -10.67 -23.42 13.01
N LEU A 83 -11.05 -22.68 14.05
CA LEU A 83 -11.24 -21.23 14.02
C LEU A 83 -10.07 -20.54 14.72
N TYR A 84 -9.58 -19.44 14.15
CA TYR A 84 -8.79 -18.48 14.92
C TYR A 84 -9.64 -17.96 16.08
N ARG A 85 -9.07 -17.90 17.29
CA ARG A 85 -9.79 -17.45 18.49
C ARG A 85 -9.02 -16.36 19.23
N PHE A 86 -9.75 -15.36 19.72
CA PHE A 86 -9.19 -14.43 20.70
C PHE A 86 -9.04 -15.15 22.04
N VAL A 87 -7.80 -15.23 22.54
CA VAL A 87 -7.50 -15.70 23.89
C VAL A 87 -7.49 -14.52 24.86
N LYS A 88 -7.04 -13.35 24.38
CA LYS A 88 -7.10 -12.09 25.11
C LYS A 88 -7.54 -10.98 24.18
N ARG A 89 -8.54 -10.20 24.58
CA ARG A 89 -9.05 -9.08 23.80
C ARG A 89 -9.50 -7.93 24.71
N PRO A 90 -8.55 -7.17 25.28
CA PRO A 90 -8.86 -5.90 25.93
C PRO A 90 -9.70 -5.00 25.02
N PRO A 91 -10.48 -4.03 25.54
CA PRO A 91 -11.32 -3.17 24.71
C PRO A 91 -10.51 -2.32 23.70
N VAL A 92 -9.24 -2.06 24.00
CA VAL A 92 -8.33 -1.26 23.16
C VAL A 92 -7.06 -2.06 22.89
N ILE A 93 -6.54 -1.98 21.67
CA ILE A 93 -5.22 -2.55 21.34
C ILE A 93 -4.15 -1.66 21.96
N PHE A 94 -3.25 -2.25 22.76
CA PHE A 94 -2.14 -1.53 23.38
C PHE A 94 -1.32 -0.78 22.33
N THR A 95 -1.06 0.50 22.59
CA THR A 95 -0.25 1.36 21.72
C THR A 95 1.12 1.56 22.35
N LEU A 96 2.16 1.14 21.65
CA LEU A 96 3.55 1.37 22.06
C LEU A 96 3.82 2.88 22.14
N PRO A 97 4.53 3.35 23.19
CA PRO A 97 4.83 4.77 23.35
C PRO A 97 5.82 5.29 22.30
N SER A 98 6.75 4.43 21.84
CA SER A 98 7.74 4.72 20.80
C SER A 98 8.03 3.46 19.97
N LEU A 99 8.77 3.58 18.87
CA LEU A 99 9.25 2.40 18.13
C LEU A 99 10.34 1.64 18.89
N ASP A 100 11.07 2.33 19.79
CA ASP A 100 12.14 1.76 20.59
C ASP A 100 11.64 1.09 21.88
N ALA A 101 10.33 1.13 22.14
CA ALA A 101 9.71 0.50 23.31
C ALA A 101 9.93 -1.03 23.37
N LEU A 102 10.23 -1.65 22.22
CA LEU A 102 10.56 -3.07 22.09
C LEU A 102 11.86 -3.20 21.29
N PRO A 103 13.03 -2.93 21.88
CA PRO A 103 14.29 -2.83 21.15
C PRO A 103 14.67 -4.15 20.47
N TRP A 104 14.25 -5.28 21.05
CA TRP A 104 14.48 -6.62 20.51
C TRP A 104 13.71 -6.91 19.21
N LEU A 105 12.74 -6.05 18.83
CA LEU A 105 12.03 -6.15 17.55
C LEU A 105 12.71 -5.37 16.42
N GLY A 106 13.59 -4.41 16.71
CA GLY A 106 14.24 -3.58 15.69
C GLY A 106 13.23 -2.87 14.76
N LEU A 107 12.18 -2.25 15.32
CA LEU A 107 11.08 -1.68 14.53
C LEU A 107 11.52 -0.50 13.68
N GLU A 108 11.59 -0.70 12.36
CA GLU A 108 11.87 0.37 11.41
C GLU A 108 10.59 1.06 10.92
N PRO A 109 10.57 2.40 10.83
CA PRO A 109 9.46 3.11 10.21
C PRO A 109 9.30 2.68 8.74
N ALA A 110 8.07 2.41 8.34
CA ALA A 110 7.74 2.29 6.93
C ALA A 110 7.61 3.68 6.34
N GLU A 111 8.27 3.91 5.21
CA GLU A 111 7.86 4.99 4.32
C GLU A 111 6.48 4.63 3.79
N LEU A 112 5.47 5.37 4.23
CA LEU A 112 4.16 5.28 3.61
C LEU A 112 4.31 5.73 2.15
N PRO A 113 3.78 4.97 1.18
CA PRO A 113 3.63 5.51 -0.17
C PRO A 113 2.92 6.85 -0.04
N ARG A 114 3.49 7.90 -0.64
CA ARG A 114 2.82 9.21 -0.65
C ARG A 114 1.40 9.00 -1.19
N PRO A 115 0.34 9.52 -0.53
CA PRO A 115 -1.02 9.40 -1.03
C PRO A 115 -1.06 9.77 -2.51
N GLY A 116 -1.59 8.86 -3.33
CA GLY A 116 -1.68 9.07 -4.77
C GLY A 116 -0.52 8.56 -5.63
N MET A 117 0.58 8.06 -5.04
CA MET A 117 1.70 7.52 -5.81
C MET A 117 1.31 6.24 -6.59
N PRO A 118 1.46 6.22 -7.94
CA PRO A 118 1.19 5.03 -8.73
C PRO A 118 2.12 3.87 -8.37
N ARG A 119 1.57 2.66 -8.27
CA ARG A 119 2.36 1.44 -7.99
C ARG A 119 3.48 1.24 -9.01
N LEU A 120 3.22 1.49 -10.29
CA LEU A 120 4.24 1.40 -11.34
C LEU A 120 5.41 2.36 -11.08
N ALA A 121 5.10 3.64 -10.81
CA ALA A 121 6.11 4.64 -10.51
C ALA A 121 6.93 4.27 -9.26
N LEU A 122 6.26 3.84 -8.19
CA LEU A 122 6.93 3.39 -6.96
C LEU A 122 7.91 2.25 -7.22
N ARG A 123 7.48 1.21 -7.95
CA ARG A 123 8.30 0.02 -8.23
C ARG A 123 9.51 0.35 -9.09
N LEU A 124 9.33 1.19 -10.11
CA LEU A 124 10.43 1.62 -10.99
C LEU A 124 11.42 2.54 -10.28
N LEU A 125 10.95 3.51 -9.48
CA LEU A 125 11.81 4.37 -8.67
C LEU A 125 12.60 3.57 -7.62
N ALA A 126 11.99 2.52 -7.06
CA ALA A 126 12.66 1.58 -6.15
C ALA A 126 13.72 0.72 -6.84
N GLY A 127 13.79 0.72 -8.18
CA GLY A 127 14.70 -0.15 -8.93
C GLY A 127 14.31 -1.62 -8.88
N ASP A 128 13.02 -1.93 -8.71
CA ASP A 128 12.50 -3.30 -8.66
C ASP A 128 12.84 -4.05 -9.98
N PRO A 129 13.68 -5.11 -9.97
CA PRO A 129 14.16 -5.77 -11.19
C PRO A 129 13.05 -6.30 -12.09
N ASP A 130 11.94 -6.79 -11.50
CA ASP A 130 10.81 -7.36 -12.23
C ASP A 130 10.00 -6.30 -12.99
N TYR A 131 10.13 -5.04 -12.60
CA TYR A 131 9.48 -3.90 -13.25
C TYR A 131 10.44 -3.19 -14.20
N VAL A 132 11.69 -2.99 -13.80
CA VAL A 132 12.72 -2.36 -14.65
C VAL A 132 13.02 -3.23 -15.86
N GLY A 133 13.10 -4.56 -15.70
CA GLY A 133 13.38 -5.50 -16.80
C GLY A 133 12.29 -5.64 -17.86
N ARG A 134 11.16 -4.92 -17.73
CA ARG A 134 10.10 -4.86 -18.75
C ARG A 134 10.36 -3.85 -19.85
N TYR A 135 11.40 -3.04 -19.71
CA TYR A 135 11.77 -1.98 -20.65
C TYR A 135 13.12 -2.31 -21.26
N ASP A 136 13.28 -2.04 -22.55
CA ASP A 136 14.53 -2.31 -23.27
C ASP A 136 15.66 -1.41 -22.74
N THR A 137 15.31 -0.21 -22.24
CA THR A 137 16.29 0.73 -21.68
C THR A 137 15.85 1.34 -20.34
N ARG A 138 16.85 1.75 -19.54
CA ARG A 138 16.63 2.53 -18.30
C ARG A 138 15.91 3.86 -18.56
N SER A 139 16.18 4.49 -19.70
CA SER A 139 15.54 5.75 -20.09
C SER A 139 14.05 5.57 -20.39
N GLU A 140 13.65 4.46 -21.01
CA GLU A 140 12.24 4.13 -21.23
C GLU A 140 11.52 3.82 -19.93
N ALA A 141 12.15 3.09 -19.01
CA ALA A 141 11.61 2.87 -17.67
C ALA A 141 11.39 4.21 -16.94
N GLU A 142 12.31 5.16 -17.05
CA GLU A 142 12.16 6.50 -16.48
C GLU A 142 11.07 7.34 -17.17
N ALA A 143 10.91 7.21 -18.48
CA ALA A 143 9.79 7.80 -19.21
C ALA A 143 8.45 7.23 -18.72
N ALA A 144 8.38 5.92 -18.47
CA ALA A 144 7.19 5.28 -17.92
C ALA A 144 6.87 5.76 -16.49
N VAL A 145 7.88 6.00 -15.65
CA VAL A 145 7.68 6.68 -14.34
C VAL A 145 7.03 8.05 -14.56
N CYS A 146 7.56 8.86 -15.48
CA CYS A 146 7.02 10.19 -15.76
C CYS A 146 5.57 10.11 -16.26
N CYS A 147 5.24 9.19 -17.17
CA CYS A 147 3.87 8.97 -17.65
C CYS A 147 2.92 8.56 -16.53
N ALA A 148 3.33 7.67 -15.64
CA ALA A 148 2.52 7.23 -14.51
C ALA A 148 2.26 8.40 -13.53
N LEU A 149 3.28 9.16 -13.18
CA LEU A 149 3.17 10.33 -12.31
C LEU A 149 2.30 11.44 -12.92
N ALA A 150 2.47 11.72 -14.22
CA ALA A 150 1.65 12.70 -14.93
C ALA A 150 0.16 12.28 -14.96
N ASN A 151 -0.15 11.02 -15.22
CA ASN A 151 -1.52 10.51 -15.14
C ASN A 151 -2.13 10.64 -13.74
N ALA A 152 -1.30 10.49 -12.70
CA ALA A 152 -1.72 10.67 -11.31
C ALA A 152 -1.78 12.14 -10.84
N GLY A 153 -1.49 13.10 -11.73
CA GLY A 153 -1.60 14.53 -11.42
C GLY A 153 -0.40 15.14 -10.69
N PHE A 154 0.74 14.45 -10.66
CA PHE A 154 1.96 15.02 -10.08
C PHE A 154 2.47 16.20 -10.91
N THR A 155 2.99 17.23 -10.24
CA THR A 155 3.66 18.35 -10.90
C THR A 155 5.12 18.01 -11.23
N PHE A 156 5.72 18.80 -12.13
CA PHE A 156 7.15 18.68 -12.46
C PHE A 156 8.04 18.68 -11.21
N GLY A 157 7.83 19.63 -10.29
CA GLY A 157 8.65 19.74 -9.08
C GLY A 157 8.47 18.54 -8.14
N GLN A 158 7.24 18.04 -7.99
CA GLN A 158 6.97 16.85 -7.19
C GLN A 158 7.65 15.61 -7.78
N ALA A 159 7.57 15.43 -9.11
CA ALA A 159 8.19 14.31 -9.80
C ALA A 159 9.72 14.40 -9.77
N LEU A 160 10.31 15.59 -9.97
CA LEU A 160 11.75 15.80 -9.89
C LEU A 160 12.28 15.45 -8.49
N ALA A 161 11.58 15.88 -7.43
CA ALA A 161 11.97 15.57 -6.06
C ALA A 161 11.99 14.04 -5.80
N LEU A 162 11.14 13.26 -6.47
CA LEU A 162 11.18 11.80 -6.39
C LEU A 162 12.44 11.25 -7.08
N PHE A 163 12.77 11.71 -8.28
CA PHE A 163 13.99 11.31 -8.99
C PHE A 163 15.27 11.70 -8.24
N GLU A 164 15.26 12.82 -7.52
CA GLU A 164 16.38 13.24 -6.67
C GLU A 164 16.50 12.39 -5.39
N SER A 165 15.40 11.78 -4.91
CA SER A 165 15.38 11.00 -3.65
C SER A 165 15.55 9.49 -3.85
N TRP A 166 15.26 8.97 -5.05
CA TRP A 166 15.25 7.54 -5.35
C TRP A 166 16.41 7.14 -6.29
N THR A 167 16.74 5.85 -6.32
CA THR A 167 17.95 5.33 -7.02
C THR A 167 17.67 4.76 -8.41
N GLY A 168 16.49 4.17 -8.62
CA GLY A 168 16.13 3.52 -9.88
C GLY A 168 15.35 4.44 -10.82
N PRO A 169 15.18 4.05 -12.11
CA PRO A 169 15.89 3.03 -12.89
C PRO A 169 17.37 3.32 -13.18
N GLY A 170 17.81 4.58 -13.01
CA GLY A 170 19.23 4.92 -12.80
C GLY A 170 19.89 5.75 -13.90
N LYS A 171 19.21 6.11 -15.00
CA LYS A 171 19.79 6.99 -16.03
C LYS A 171 19.88 8.43 -15.54
N PHE A 172 18.85 8.93 -14.84
CA PHE A 172 18.90 10.23 -14.17
C PHE A 172 20.08 10.31 -13.19
N ARG A 173 20.28 9.25 -12.40
CA ARG A 173 21.34 9.19 -11.40
C ARG A 173 22.74 9.15 -12.02
N GLU A 174 22.93 8.34 -13.06
CA GLU A 174 24.19 8.32 -13.84
C GLU A 174 24.56 9.72 -14.36
N LEU A 175 23.57 10.50 -14.81
CA LEU A 175 23.80 11.88 -15.25
C LEU A 175 24.09 12.82 -14.06
N ALA A 176 23.40 12.62 -12.93
CA ALA A 176 23.54 13.44 -11.73
C ALA A 176 24.95 13.32 -11.14
N GLU A 177 25.49 12.11 -11.11
CA GLU A 177 26.86 11.80 -10.66
C GLU A 177 27.93 12.52 -11.49
N LYS A 178 27.68 12.71 -12.79
CA LYS A 178 28.58 13.47 -13.67
C LYS A 178 28.38 14.99 -13.53
N ARG A 179 27.12 15.43 -13.59
CA ARG A 179 26.72 16.84 -13.49
C ARG A 179 25.22 16.95 -13.21
N GLN A 180 24.87 17.47 -12.03
CA GLN A 180 23.47 17.65 -11.60
C GLN A 180 22.60 18.40 -12.63
N GLU A 181 23.17 19.41 -13.28
CA GLU A 181 22.47 20.18 -14.31
C GLU A 181 22.09 19.33 -15.53
N SER A 182 22.94 18.38 -15.94
CA SER A 182 22.65 17.46 -17.04
C SER A 182 21.49 16.53 -16.70
N ALA A 183 21.43 16.02 -15.46
CA ALA A 183 20.31 15.22 -14.99
C ALA A 183 18.99 15.99 -15.00
N ARG A 184 19.00 17.25 -14.52
CA ARG A 184 17.81 18.12 -14.53
C ARG A 184 17.35 18.46 -15.94
N ARG A 185 18.26 18.72 -16.88
CA ARG A 185 17.92 18.95 -18.30
C ARG A 185 17.32 17.69 -18.94
N TYR A 186 17.92 16.53 -18.69
CA TYR A 186 17.38 15.25 -19.13
C TYR A 186 15.98 15.01 -18.55
N PHE A 187 15.78 15.19 -17.25
CA PHE A 187 14.47 15.04 -16.62
C PHE A 187 13.44 16.00 -17.19
N ALA A 188 13.80 17.26 -17.42
CA ALA A 188 12.92 18.25 -18.05
C ALA A 188 12.45 17.80 -19.44
N LEU A 189 13.35 17.25 -20.26
CA LEU A 189 13.00 16.69 -21.56
C LEU A 189 12.08 15.47 -21.42
N THR A 190 12.44 14.50 -20.58
CA THR A 190 11.66 13.29 -20.36
C THR A 190 10.26 13.60 -19.83
N TRP A 191 10.14 14.51 -18.86
CA TRP A 191 8.85 14.94 -18.32
C TRP A 191 7.98 15.64 -19.36
N ARG A 192 8.56 16.56 -20.14
CA ARG A 192 7.84 17.26 -21.21
C ARG A 192 7.30 16.26 -22.24
N ASN A 193 8.11 15.28 -22.64
CA ASN A 193 7.69 14.27 -23.60
C ASN A 193 6.61 13.35 -23.01
N ALA A 194 6.76 12.92 -21.76
CA ALA A 194 5.78 12.07 -21.08
C ALA A 194 4.43 12.77 -20.89
N THR A 195 4.44 14.04 -20.48
CA THR A 195 3.21 14.84 -20.32
C THR A 195 2.51 15.09 -21.65
N ALA A 196 3.26 15.40 -22.71
CA ALA A 196 2.70 15.49 -24.07
C ALA A 196 2.11 14.14 -24.50
N PHE A 197 2.84 13.04 -24.33
CA PHE A 197 2.38 11.70 -24.69
C PHE A 197 1.07 11.33 -23.98
N VAL A 198 0.99 11.53 -22.65
CA VAL A 198 -0.20 11.23 -21.85
C VAL A 198 -1.41 12.07 -22.26
N ARG A 199 -1.18 13.34 -22.65
CA ARG A 199 -2.23 14.24 -23.13
C ARG A 199 -2.74 13.80 -24.51
N ASP A 200 -1.82 13.48 -25.42
CA ASP A 200 -2.11 13.26 -26.83
C ASP A 200 -2.54 11.81 -27.11
N ASN A 201 -2.21 10.87 -26.21
CA ASN A 201 -2.52 9.45 -26.33
C ASN A 201 -3.26 8.92 -25.08
N PRO A 202 -4.48 9.41 -24.78
CA PRO A 202 -5.25 8.91 -23.64
C PRO A 202 -5.57 7.42 -23.84
N SER A 203 -5.29 6.58 -22.84
CA SER A 203 -5.56 5.14 -22.95
C SER A 203 -7.05 4.86 -23.18
N PRO A 204 -7.42 3.74 -23.83
CA PRO A 204 -8.82 3.37 -24.01
C PRO A 204 -9.60 3.31 -22.69
N HIS A 205 -8.95 2.89 -21.60
CA HIS A 205 -9.54 2.86 -20.26
C HIS A 205 -9.80 4.26 -19.71
N LYS A 206 -8.88 5.21 -19.92
CA LYS A 206 -9.05 6.60 -19.51
C LYS A 206 -10.18 7.27 -20.29
N GLN A 207 -10.23 7.06 -21.61
CA GLN A 207 -11.31 7.56 -22.45
C GLN A 207 -12.67 6.97 -22.02
N LEU A 208 -12.70 5.66 -21.74
CA LEU A 208 -13.90 5.01 -21.22
C LEU A 208 -14.35 5.63 -19.89
N ALA A 209 -13.43 5.80 -18.93
CA ALA A 209 -13.74 6.41 -17.64
C ALA A 209 -14.29 7.84 -17.79
N GLN A 210 -13.71 8.66 -18.68
CA GLN A 210 -14.21 10.00 -18.97
C GLN A 210 -15.63 9.98 -19.55
N ARG A 211 -15.92 9.05 -20.48
CA ARG A 211 -17.28 8.88 -21.02
C ARG A 211 -18.27 8.44 -19.95
N LEU A 212 -17.90 7.47 -19.10
CA LEU A 212 -18.74 6.99 -18.00
C LEU A 212 -18.99 8.08 -16.96
N LYS A 213 -17.99 8.91 -16.67
CA LYS A 213 -18.11 10.09 -15.79
C LYS A 213 -19.09 11.11 -16.36
N ALA A 214 -18.96 11.46 -17.64
CA ALA A 214 -19.89 12.35 -18.32
C ALA A 214 -21.33 11.80 -18.32
N TRP A 215 -21.48 10.50 -18.58
CA TRP A 215 -22.77 9.81 -18.50
C TRP A 215 -23.37 9.91 -17.09
N ALA A 216 -22.59 9.61 -16.05
CA ALA A 216 -23.05 9.65 -14.65
C ALA A 216 -23.44 11.06 -14.19
N LEU A 217 -22.75 12.10 -14.68
CA LEU A 217 -23.04 13.50 -14.36
C LEU A 217 -24.25 14.07 -15.11
N SER A 218 -24.54 13.56 -16.31
CA SER A 218 -25.63 14.05 -17.17
C SER A 218 -27.02 13.52 -16.81
N ARG A 219 -27.13 12.62 -15.81
CA ARG A 219 -28.39 11.96 -15.45
C ARG A 219 -28.68 12.05 -13.95
N PRO A 220 -29.95 12.15 -13.57
CA PRO A 220 -30.35 11.96 -12.17
C PRO A 220 -30.17 10.49 -11.79
N TRP A 221 -29.78 10.26 -10.54
CA TRP A 221 -29.68 8.92 -9.94
C TRP A 221 -30.83 8.77 -8.95
N PRO A 222 -31.93 8.10 -9.33
CA PRO A 222 -33.15 8.05 -8.53
C PRO A 222 -32.97 7.18 -7.29
N GLY A 223 -33.89 7.36 -6.33
CA GLY A 223 -33.93 6.57 -5.10
C GLY A 223 -33.15 7.22 -3.94
N ARG A 224 -33.39 6.70 -2.74
CA ARG A 224 -32.87 7.25 -1.48
C ARG A 224 -31.33 7.26 -1.41
N THR A 225 -30.66 6.33 -2.10
CA THR A 225 -29.19 6.21 -2.11
C THR A 225 -28.54 6.76 -3.38
N GLY A 226 -29.32 7.21 -4.37
CA GLY A 226 -28.79 7.53 -5.70
C GLY A 226 -27.68 8.58 -5.72
N ALA A 227 -27.70 9.53 -4.78
CA ALA A 227 -26.60 10.50 -4.62
C ALA A 227 -25.28 9.84 -4.18
N TYR A 228 -25.34 8.86 -3.27
CA TYR A 228 -24.17 8.10 -2.81
C TYR A 228 -23.67 7.14 -3.89
N ASP A 229 -24.59 6.46 -4.58
CA ASP A 229 -24.26 5.53 -5.66
C ASP A 229 -23.54 6.27 -6.80
N ARG A 230 -24.01 7.47 -7.17
CA ARG A 230 -23.33 8.35 -8.12
C ARG A 230 -21.94 8.75 -7.63
N ALA A 231 -21.80 9.14 -6.37
CA ALA A 231 -20.53 9.58 -5.82
C ALA A 231 -19.48 8.45 -5.85
N ILE A 232 -19.87 7.24 -5.47
CA ILE A 232 -19.01 6.06 -5.52
C ILE A 232 -18.65 5.71 -6.97
N TYR A 233 -19.63 5.74 -7.89
CA TYR A 233 -19.38 5.51 -9.31
C TYR A 233 -18.35 6.49 -9.90
N LEU A 234 -18.47 7.77 -9.57
CA LEU A 234 -17.52 8.80 -9.98
C LEU A 234 -16.14 8.60 -9.33
N ALA A 235 -16.08 8.10 -8.09
CA ALA A 235 -14.82 7.73 -7.45
C ALA A 235 -14.10 6.60 -8.20
N HIS A 236 -14.81 5.55 -8.60
CA HIS A 236 -14.26 4.49 -9.45
C HIS A 236 -13.72 5.04 -10.78
N CYS A 237 -14.48 5.87 -11.48
CA CYS A 237 -14.03 6.52 -12.72
C CYS A 237 -12.75 7.35 -12.48
N THR A 238 -12.67 8.07 -11.36
CA THR A 238 -11.51 8.88 -10.99
C THR A 238 -10.26 8.02 -10.73
N ILE A 239 -10.41 6.85 -10.12
CA ILE A 239 -9.30 5.90 -9.93
C ILE A 239 -8.81 5.39 -11.29
N VAL A 240 -9.71 5.02 -12.21
CA VAL A 240 -9.35 4.58 -13.56
C VAL A 240 -8.70 5.71 -14.37
N GLU A 241 -9.18 6.95 -14.26
CA GLU A 241 -8.55 8.10 -14.91
C GLU A 241 -7.11 8.31 -14.43
N ARG A 242 -6.84 8.07 -13.14
CA ARG A 242 -5.50 8.19 -12.52
C ARG A 242 -4.56 7.04 -12.90
N CYS A 243 -5.05 5.79 -12.91
CA CYS A 243 -4.20 4.62 -13.18
C CYS A 243 -4.14 4.22 -14.66
N ALA A 244 -5.10 4.68 -15.47
CA ALA A 244 -5.24 4.40 -16.89
C ALA A 244 -5.30 2.90 -17.26
N GLN A 245 -5.72 2.02 -16.33
CA GLN A 245 -5.68 0.56 -16.45
C GLN A 245 -6.96 -0.14 -15.95
N GLN A 246 -7.19 -1.36 -16.45
CA GLN A 246 -8.15 -2.34 -15.90
C GLN A 246 -7.54 -3.77 -15.93
N PRO A 247 -7.83 -4.63 -14.94
CA PRO A 247 -8.53 -4.31 -13.69
C PRO A 247 -7.69 -3.35 -12.82
N TYR A 248 -8.37 -2.58 -11.95
CA TYR A 248 -7.73 -1.61 -11.07
C TYR A 248 -8.03 -1.95 -9.61
N GLY A 249 -7.12 -1.55 -8.72
CA GLY A 249 -7.34 -1.65 -7.28
C GLY A 249 -8.13 -0.45 -6.78
N ALA A 250 -9.22 -0.70 -6.06
CA ALA A 250 -9.96 0.30 -5.32
C ALA A 250 -10.15 -0.19 -3.88
N SER A 251 -9.58 0.51 -2.91
CA SER A 251 -9.82 0.19 -1.50
C SER A 251 -11.09 0.89 -1.01
N ALA A 252 -11.85 0.26 -0.11
CA ALA A 252 -13.03 0.88 0.49
C ALA A 252 -12.70 2.24 1.15
N ARG A 253 -11.46 2.42 1.64
CA ARG A 253 -10.99 3.69 2.18
C ARG A 253 -10.81 4.76 1.11
N GLU A 254 -10.09 4.45 0.03
CA GLU A 254 -9.87 5.39 -1.06
C GLU A 254 -11.19 5.79 -1.73
N LEU A 255 -12.09 4.82 -1.93
CA LEU A 255 -13.44 5.08 -2.44
C LEU A 255 -14.24 6.00 -1.51
N ALA A 256 -14.18 5.74 -0.20
CA ALA A 256 -14.85 6.58 0.80
C ALA A 256 -14.31 8.02 0.79
N GLU A 257 -12.98 8.19 0.72
CA GLU A 257 -12.33 9.50 0.65
C GLU A 257 -12.70 10.25 -0.63
N LEU A 258 -12.68 9.59 -1.79
CA LEU A 258 -13.04 10.20 -3.08
C LEU A 258 -14.53 10.51 -3.20
N ALA A 259 -15.40 9.65 -2.67
CA ALA A 259 -16.85 9.82 -2.75
C ALA A 259 -17.43 10.67 -1.61
N GLY A 260 -16.64 11.00 -0.58
CA GLY A 260 -17.12 11.76 0.58
C GLY A 260 -18.12 10.98 1.44
N VAL A 261 -17.96 9.65 1.55
CA VAL A 261 -18.86 8.76 2.30
C VAL A 261 -18.11 7.97 3.38
N SER A 262 -18.83 7.22 4.22
CA SER A 262 -18.18 6.32 5.18
C SER A 262 -17.57 5.10 4.49
N SER A 263 -16.49 4.57 5.06
CA SER A 263 -15.84 3.34 4.58
C SER A 263 -16.80 2.14 4.51
N GLY A 264 -17.75 2.03 5.45
CA GLY A 264 -18.78 1.00 5.43
C GLY A 264 -19.76 1.13 4.27
N THR A 265 -20.01 2.36 3.79
CA THR A 265 -20.86 2.61 2.61
C THR A 265 -20.10 2.27 1.34
N ALA A 266 -18.84 2.70 1.22
CA ALA A 266 -17.98 2.36 0.09
C ALA A 266 -17.71 0.85 -0.03
N ALA A 267 -17.54 0.14 1.09
CA ALA A 267 -17.27 -1.31 1.10
C ALA A 267 -18.42 -2.17 0.54
N ARG A 268 -19.66 -1.66 0.55
CA ARG A 268 -20.81 -2.38 -0.01
C ARG A 268 -20.91 -2.28 -1.53
N ALA A 269 -20.18 -1.34 -2.12
CA ALA A 269 -20.21 -1.02 -3.55
C ALA A 269 -18.90 -1.37 -4.27
N ASN A 270 -17.91 -1.93 -3.55
CA ASN A 270 -16.61 -2.36 -4.04
C ASN A 270 -16.61 -3.87 -4.31
#